data_AF-A0A975STQ7-F1
#
_entry.id   AF-A0A975STQ7-F1
#
_cell.length_a   1.000
_cell.length_b   1.000
_cell.length_c   1.000
_cell.angle_alpha   90.00
_cell.angle_beta   90.00
_cell.angle_gamma   90.00
#
_symmetry.space_group_name_H-M   'P 1'
#
loop_
_entity.id
_entity.type
_entity.pdbx_description
1 polymer ?
#
loop_
_entity_poly.entity_id
_entity_poly.type
_entity_poly.pdbx_seq_one_letter_code
_entity_poly.pdbx_strand_id
1 'polypeptide(L)'
;MISQPRWVNHLDKRPINPRTGQAASSTNPATWGTYDAARERDPEHLGYVLGAGIGCIDLDHCLDEDGTPNEATVELLDFYAGSYVEASPSGRGLHIWGTSCERPGFRRTWKGQSVEFYSVGRYITVTGRVFRAGRLLPL
;
A
#
# COMPACT_ATOMS: atom_id res chain seq x y z
N MET A 1 11.16 -0.81 4.26
CA MET A 1 10.15 -1.88 4.08
C MET A 1 10.80 -3.24 3.81
N ILE A 2 11.66 -3.38 2.78
CA ILE A 2 12.23 -4.68 2.36
C ILE A 2 12.91 -5.47 3.50
N SER A 3 13.59 -4.80 4.42
CA SER A 3 14.27 -5.43 5.56
C SER A 3 13.34 -5.95 6.68
N GLN A 4 12.03 -5.68 6.62
CA GLN A 4 11.08 -6.07 7.66
C GLN A 4 10.34 -7.36 7.26
N PRO A 5 10.15 -8.33 8.17
CA PRO A 5 9.43 -9.57 7.89
C PRO A 5 7.90 -9.38 7.97
N ARG A 6 7.37 -8.43 7.20
CA ARG A 6 5.94 -8.08 7.15
C ARG A 6 5.33 -8.30 5.77
N TRP A 7 5.99 -9.09 4.94
CA TRP A 7 5.56 -9.35 3.57
C TRP A 7 4.60 -10.53 3.53
N VAL A 8 3.61 -10.41 2.65
CA VAL A 8 2.64 -11.42 2.28
C VAL A 8 2.54 -11.46 0.76
N ASN A 9 1.98 -12.53 0.21
CA ASN A 9 1.43 -12.50 -1.14
C ASN A 9 -0.06 -12.20 -1.09
N HIS A 10 -0.74 -12.12 -2.23
CA HIS A 10 -2.20 -12.09 -2.25
C HIS A 10 -2.81 -12.89 -3.39
N LEU A 11 -4.03 -13.38 -3.19
CA LEU A 11 -4.87 -14.00 -4.21
C LEU A 11 -6.28 -13.42 -4.06
N ASP A 12 -6.82 -12.81 -5.12
CA ASP A 12 -8.12 -12.11 -5.08
C ASP A 12 -8.25 -11.15 -3.88
N LYS A 13 -7.19 -10.36 -3.63
CA LYS A 13 -7.06 -9.43 -2.48
C LYS A 13 -7.10 -10.09 -1.09
N ARG A 14 -7.04 -11.42 -0.99
CA ARG A 14 -6.82 -12.13 0.29
C ARG A 14 -5.32 -12.28 0.53
N PRO A 15 -4.78 -11.87 1.69
CA PRO A 15 -3.37 -12.02 1.99
C PRO A 15 -3.00 -13.50 2.19
N ILE A 16 -1.86 -13.90 1.66
CA ILE A 16 -1.35 -15.26 1.65
C ILE A 16 0.02 -15.30 2.32
N ASN A 17 0.25 -16.28 3.18
CA ASN A 17 1.53 -16.52 3.82
C ASN A 17 2.54 -16.94 2.75
N PRO A 18 3.66 -16.21 2.59
CA PRO A 18 4.60 -16.45 1.50
C PRO A 18 5.31 -17.80 1.61
N ARG A 19 5.43 -18.36 2.81
CA ARG A 19 6.09 -19.66 3.04
C ARG A 19 5.13 -20.82 2.80
N THR A 20 3.92 -20.75 3.35
CA THR A 20 2.98 -21.89 3.35
C THR A 20 1.95 -21.87 2.24
N GLY A 21 1.68 -20.71 1.63
CA GLY A 21 0.62 -20.55 0.63
C GLY A 21 -0.80 -20.53 1.22
N GLN A 22 -0.93 -20.61 2.54
CA GLN A 22 -2.20 -20.52 3.25
C GLN A 22 -2.60 -19.07 3.49
N ALA A 23 -3.85 -18.83 3.92
CA ALA A 23 -4.28 -17.48 4.29
C ALA A 23 -3.38 -16.89 5.39
N ALA A 24 -3.01 -15.62 5.22
CA ALA A 24 -2.34 -14.83 6.25
C ALA A 24 -3.36 -13.93 6.97
N SER A 25 -3.04 -13.54 8.20
CA SER A 25 -3.81 -12.55 8.96
C SER A 25 -3.09 -11.21 8.92
N SER A 26 -3.80 -10.09 8.85
CA SER A 26 -3.19 -8.75 8.94
C SER A 26 -2.74 -8.35 10.37
N THR A 27 -2.96 -9.22 11.36
CA THR A 27 -2.65 -8.96 12.77
C THR A 27 -1.82 -10.08 13.43
N ASN A 28 -1.56 -11.19 12.74
CA ASN A 28 -0.73 -12.29 13.26
C ASN A 28 0.63 -12.36 12.53
N PRO A 29 1.73 -11.87 13.14
CA PRO A 29 3.06 -11.89 12.54
C PRO A 29 3.58 -13.28 12.14
N ALA A 30 3.13 -14.34 12.80
CA ALA A 30 3.54 -15.71 12.46
C ALA A 30 3.11 -16.12 11.04
N THR A 31 2.13 -15.42 10.47
CA THR A 31 1.61 -15.67 9.11
C THR A 31 2.28 -14.83 8.03
N TRP A 32 3.24 -13.97 8.39
CA TRP A 32 3.99 -13.13 7.45
C TRP A 32 5.35 -13.76 7.10
N GLY A 33 6.08 -13.13 6.20
CA GLY A 33 7.45 -13.51 5.83
C GLY A 33 8.31 -12.34 5.39
N THR A 34 9.49 -12.68 4.89
CA THR A 34 10.45 -11.73 4.32
C THR A 34 10.05 -11.32 2.91
N TYR A 35 10.63 -10.21 2.43
CA TYR A 35 10.47 -9.79 1.04
C TYR A 35 10.89 -10.88 0.07
N ASP A 36 12.06 -11.50 0.31
CA ASP A 36 12.60 -12.52 -0.58
C ASP A 36 11.68 -13.75 -0.66
N ALA A 37 11.12 -14.20 0.46
CA ALA A 37 10.17 -15.33 0.47
C ALA A 37 8.88 -15.00 -0.30
N ALA A 38 8.35 -13.78 -0.16
CA ALA A 38 7.16 -13.37 -0.91
C ALA A 38 7.44 -13.24 -2.41
N ARG A 39 8.59 -12.65 -2.77
CA ARG A 39 9.03 -12.48 -4.15
C ARG A 39 9.34 -13.82 -4.83
N GLU A 40 9.95 -14.77 -4.12
CA GLU A 40 10.22 -16.11 -4.64
C GLU A 40 8.93 -16.87 -4.93
N ARG A 41 7.92 -16.75 -4.07
CA ARG A 41 6.62 -17.38 -4.28
C ARG A 41 5.86 -16.78 -5.47
N ASP A 42 5.67 -15.47 -5.46
CA ASP A 42 4.86 -14.77 -6.46
C ASP A 42 5.24 -13.28 -6.50
N PRO A 43 6.12 -12.87 -7.43
CA PRO A 43 6.62 -11.50 -7.50
C PRO A 43 5.58 -10.49 -7.99
N GLU A 44 4.49 -10.93 -8.61
CA GLU A 44 3.44 -10.05 -9.17
C GLU A 44 2.36 -9.72 -8.13
N HIS A 45 2.17 -10.58 -7.13
CA HIS A 45 1.11 -10.44 -6.12
C HIS A 45 1.67 -10.23 -4.73
N LEU A 46 2.44 -9.15 -4.54
CA LEU A 46 3.05 -8.81 -3.25
C LEU A 46 2.11 -7.97 -2.38
N GLY A 47 2.27 -8.08 -1.07
CA GLY A 47 1.61 -7.23 -0.10
C GLY A 47 2.49 -6.99 1.13
N TYR A 48 2.20 -5.90 1.83
CA TYR A 48 2.93 -5.52 3.04
C TYR A 48 1.95 -5.20 4.16
N VAL A 49 2.14 -5.82 5.32
CA VAL A 49 1.31 -5.60 6.51
C VAL A 49 1.81 -4.37 7.26
N LEU A 50 0.94 -3.37 7.38
CA LEU A 50 1.26 -2.06 7.96
C LEU A 50 1.56 -2.15 9.47
N GLY A 51 2.21 -1.12 9.98
CA GLY A 51 2.70 -1.01 11.36
C GLY A 51 4.21 -0.81 11.40
N ALA A 52 4.76 -0.76 12.62
CA ALA A 52 6.19 -0.51 12.85
C ALA A 52 6.69 0.78 12.16
N GLY A 53 5.89 1.85 12.24
CA GLY A 53 6.21 3.16 11.69
C GLY A 53 5.87 3.36 10.23
N ILE A 54 5.25 2.38 9.54
CA ILE A 54 4.86 2.49 8.13
C ILE A 54 3.34 2.62 7.99
N GLY A 55 2.91 3.63 7.23
CA GLY A 55 1.52 3.83 6.82
C GLY A 55 1.38 4.00 5.31
N CYS A 56 0.13 4.02 4.87
CA CYS A 56 -0.24 4.23 3.47
C CYS A 56 -1.53 5.03 3.39
N ILE A 57 -1.58 5.96 2.44
CA ILE A 57 -2.82 6.56 1.96
C ILE A 57 -3.21 5.81 0.68
N ASP A 58 -4.42 5.29 0.64
CA ASP A 58 -5.00 4.60 -0.50
C ASP A 58 -6.05 5.49 -1.17
N LEU A 59 -5.86 5.73 -2.47
CA LEU A 59 -6.69 6.58 -3.31
C LEU A 59 -7.32 5.71 -4.41
N ASP A 60 -8.53 5.23 -4.16
CA ASP A 60 -9.30 4.45 -5.13
C ASP A 60 -9.85 5.33 -6.26
N HIS A 61 -9.78 4.82 -7.50
CA HIS A 61 -10.36 5.45 -8.70
C HIS A 61 -9.94 6.91 -8.91
N CYS A 62 -8.71 7.26 -8.52
CA CYS A 62 -8.17 8.60 -8.65
C CYS A 62 -7.57 8.91 -10.01
N LEU A 63 -7.35 7.90 -10.85
CA LEU A 63 -6.84 8.02 -12.21
C LEU A 63 -7.93 7.71 -13.24
N ASP A 64 -7.89 8.43 -14.37
CA ASP A 64 -8.68 8.11 -15.56
C ASP A 64 -8.07 6.96 -16.39
N GLU A 65 -8.61 6.72 -17.59
CA GLU A 65 -8.18 5.63 -18.48
C GLU A 65 -6.74 5.83 -19.02
N ASP A 66 -6.28 7.07 -19.11
CA ASP A 66 -4.94 7.44 -19.57
C ASP A 66 -3.93 7.52 -18.41
N GLY A 67 -4.39 7.30 -17.17
CA GLY A 67 -3.57 7.41 -15.97
C GLY A 67 -3.43 8.84 -15.44
N THR A 68 -4.29 9.76 -15.87
CA THR A 68 -4.29 11.15 -15.42
C THR A 68 -5.01 11.28 -14.07
N PRO A 69 -4.39 11.91 -13.05
CA PRO A 69 -5.03 12.11 -11.76
C PRO A 69 -6.13 13.17 -11.82
N ASN A 70 -7.21 12.97 -11.06
CA ASN A 70 -8.21 14.01 -10.85
C ASN A 70 -7.65 15.19 -10.00
N GLU A 71 -8.34 16.33 -10.01
CA GLU A 71 -7.88 17.57 -9.36
C GLU A 71 -7.57 17.38 -7.86
N ALA A 72 -8.45 16.66 -7.15
CA ALA A 72 -8.25 16.35 -5.73
C ALA A 72 -6.98 15.53 -5.49
N THR A 73 -6.67 14.61 -6.41
CA THR A 73 -5.49 13.77 -6.35
C THR A 73 -4.24 14.56 -6.67
N VAL A 74 -4.26 15.48 -7.63
CA VAL A 74 -3.14 16.40 -7.90
C VAL A 74 -2.77 17.17 -6.63
N GLU A 75 -3.74 17.75 -5.92
CA GLU A 75 -3.48 18.47 -4.68
C GLU A 75 -2.88 17.59 -3.58
N LEU A 76 -3.39 16.37 -3.42
CA LEU A 76 -2.84 15.41 -2.45
C LEU A 76 -1.42 15.00 -2.83
N LEU A 77 -1.17 14.79 -4.12
CA LEU A 77 0.15 14.46 -4.63
C LEU A 77 1.14 15.61 -4.39
N ASP A 78 0.71 16.86 -4.52
CA ASP A 78 1.54 18.03 -4.21
C ASP A 78 1.77 18.20 -2.71
N PHE A 79 0.75 17.96 -1.90
CA PHE A 79 0.87 18.01 -0.43
C PHE A 79 1.89 16.98 0.10
N TYR A 80 1.89 15.77 -0.46
CA TYR A 80 2.87 14.71 -0.15
C TYR A 80 4.04 14.68 -1.14
N ALA A 81 4.48 15.84 -1.63
CA ALA A 81 5.62 15.91 -2.53
C ALA A 81 6.87 15.23 -1.93
N GLY A 82 7.52 14.40 -2.74
CA GLY A 82 8.70 13.62 -2.34
C GLY A 82 8.41 12.26 -1.70
N SER A 83 7.15 11.96 -1.36
CA SER A 83 6.74 10.63 -0.94
C SER A 83 6.75 9.65 -2.12
N TYR A 84 7.06 8.37 -1.84
CA TYR A 84 6.94 7.30 -2.83
C TYR A 84 5.46 7.02 -3.14
N VAL A 85 5.13 6.97 -4.43
CA VAL A 85 3.78 6.68 -4.92
C VAL A 85 3.82 5.60 -5.99
N GLU A 86 2.94 4.62 -5.87
CA GLU A 86 2.76 3.56 -6.88
C GLU A 86 1.31 3.45 -7.32
N ALA A 87 1.11 2.97 -8.54
CA ALA A 87 -0.21 2.59 -9.04
C ALA A 87 -0.69 1.32 -8.34
N SER A 88 -1.95 1.30 -7.92
CA SER A 88 -2.58 0.12 -7.33
C SER A 88 -2.78 -0.99 -8.38
N PRO A 89 -3.06 -2.24 -7.97
CA PRO A 89 -3.23 -3.35 -8.92
C PRO A 89 -4.30 -3.11 -9.99
N SER A 90 -5.31 -2.29 -9.69
CA SER A 90 -6.38 -1.95 -10.64
C SER A 90 -5.94 -1.04 -11.79
N GLY A 91 -4.77 -0.37 -11.66
CA GLY A 91 -4.32 0.66 -12.59
C GLY A 91 -5.07 2.00 -12.48
N ARG A 92 -6.16 2.07 -11.70
CA ARG A 92 -6.97 3.30 -11.53
C ARG A 92 -6.83 3.96 -10.17
N GLY A 93 -6.03 3.40 -9.26
CA GLY A 93 -5.79 3.94 -7.93
C GLY A 93 -4.31 4.17 -7.65
N LEU A 94 -4.01 4.88 -6.57
CA LEU A 94 -2.66 5.18 -6.12
C LEU A 94 -2.47 4.85 -4.65
N HIS A 95 -1.30 4.33 -4.30
CA HIS A 95 -0.83 4.20 -2.93
C HIS A 95 0.26 5.23 -2.65
N ILE A 96 0.05 6.13 -1.68
CA ILE A 96 1.07 7.05 -1.18
C ILE A 96 1.65 6.44 0.10
N TRP A 97 2.91 6.04 0.05
CA TRP A 97 3.59 5.38 1.16
C TRP A 97 4.40 6.37 1.98
N GLY A 98 4.44 6.13 3.30
CA GLY A 98 5.22 6.98 4.19
C GLY A 98 5.29 6.47 5.62
N THR A 99 5.86 7.30 6.50
CA THR A 99 6.01 6.99 7.92
C THR A 99 4.85 7.53 8.73
N SER A 100 4.35 6.76 9.70
CA SER A 100 3.31 7.22 10.63
C SER A 100 3.38 6.48 11.95
N CYS A 101 3.00 7.15 13.03
CA CYS A 101 2.59 6.49 14.26
C CYS A 101 1.33 5.63 14.01
N GLU A 102 1.19 4.54 14.74
CA GLU A 102 0.02 3.67 14.64
C GLU A 102 -1.21 4.37 15.20
N ARG A 103 -2.29 4.41 14.39
CA ARG A 103 -3.59 4.99 14.75
C ARG A 103 -4.71 4.25 14.02
N PRO A 104 -5.96 4.30 14.53
CA PRO A 104 -7.11 3.79 13.80
C PRO A 104 -7.15 4.35 12.38
N GLY A 105 -7.37 3.46 11.41
CA GLY A 105 -7.56 3.88 10.02
C GLY A 105 -8.81 4.72 9.87
N PHE A 106 -8.84 5.59 8.87
CA PHE A 106 -10.00 6.41 8.58
C PHE A 106 -10.20 6.56 7.08
N ARG A 107 -11.44 6.84 6.70
CA ARG A 107 -11.85 7.20 5.34
C ARG A 107 -12.49 8.57 5.37
N ARG A 108 -12.08 9.45 4.46
CA ARG A 108 -12.67 10.78 4.26
C ARG A 108 -12.84 11.04 2.77
N THR A 109 -13.71 11.98 2.46
CA THR A 109 -13.85 12.50 1.09
C THR A 109 -13.19 13.87 1.01
N TRP A 110 -12.26 14.04 0.07
CA TRP A 110 -11.63 15.31 -0.25
C TRP A 110 -12.02 15.70 -1.68
N LYS A 111 -12.81 16.77 -1.85
CA LYS A 111 -13.27 17.23 -3.17
C LYS A 111 -13.82 16.12 -4.09
N GLY A 112 -14.59 15.20 -3.51
CA GLY A 112 -15.15 14.04 -4.22
C GLY A 112 -14.25 12.80 -4.28
N GLN A 113 -12.94 12.93 -4.03
CA GLN A 113 -12.01 11.79 -3.94
C GLN A 113 -12.12 11.09 -2.59
N SER A 114 -12.28 9.77 -2.60
CA SER A 114 -12.17 8.95 -1.40
C SER A 114 -10.71 8.79 -0.99
N VAL A 115 -10.39 9.16 0.24
CA VAL A 115 -9.03 9.09 0.82
C VAL A 115 -9.08 8.18 2.03
N GLU A 116 -8.40 7.05 1.95
CA GLU A 116 -8.29 6.10 3.05
C GLU A 116 -6.88 6.12 3.62
N PHE A 117 -6.75 6.20 4.94
CA PHE A 117 -5.46 6.14 5.62
C PHE A 117 -5.40 4.92 6.52
N TYR A 118 -4.29 4.18 6.43
CA TYR A 118 -4.01 3.04 7.28
C TYR A 118 -2.57 3.07 7.78
N SER A 119 -2.37 2.64 9.03
CA SER A 119 -1.03 2.51 9.64
C SER A 119 -0.82 1.23 10.43
N VAL A 120 -1.87 0.45 10.68
CA VAL A 120 -1.81 -0.81 11.44
C VAL A 120 -3.06 -1.65 11.15
N GLY A 121 -2.99 -2.96 11.37
CA GLY A 121 -4.14 -3.89 11.29
C GLY A 121 -4.64 -4.18 9.88
N ARG A 122 -4.04 -3.57 8.86
CA ARG A 122 -4.29 -3.79 7.43
C ARG A 122 -3.00 -4.18 6.72
N TYR A 123 -3.14 -4.84 5.58
CA TYR A 123 -2.07 -4.96 4.60
C TYR A 123 -2.46 -4.17 3.35
N ILE A 124 -1.46 -3.74 2.59
CA ILE A 124 -1.65 -3.06 1.30
C ILE A 124 -0.93 -3.90 0.25
N THR A 125 -1.53 -4.07 -0.92
CA THR A 125 -0.87 -4.72 -2.07
C THR A 125 0.26 -3.82 -2.55
N VAL A 126 1.43 -4.39 -2.80
CA VAL A 126 2.61 -3.66 -3.28
C VAL A 126 2.83 -4.02 -4.73
N THR A 127 2.77 -3.05 -5.63
CA THR A 127 2.91 -3.31 -7.08
C THR A 127 4.30 -3.00 -7.61
N GLY A 128 5.03 -2.07 -6.98
CA GLY A 128 6.28 -1.55 -7.53
C GLY A 128 6.10 -0.75 -8.83
N ARG A 129 4.87 -0.53 -9.30
CA ARG A 129 4.57 0.26 -10.49
C ARG A 129 4.66 1.74 -10.14
N VAL A 130 5.88 2.26 -10.16
CA VAL A 130 6.19 3.61 -9.72
C VAL A 130 5.38 4.63 -10.52
N PHE A 131 4.48 5.33 -9.84
CA PHE A 131 3.80 6.50 -10.37
C PHE A 131 4.63 7.76 -10.09
N ARG A 132 5.25 7.82 -8.90
CA ARG A 132 6.21 8.85 -8.53
C ARG A 132 7.32 8.29 -7.66
N ALA A 133 8.56 8.46 -8.09
CA ALA A 133 9.71 8.14 -7.27
C ALA A 133 9.77 9.05 -6.04
N GLY A 134 10.22 8.50 -4.91
CA GLY A 134 10.25 9.23 -3.64
C GLY A 134 10.80 8.40 -2.50
N ARG A 135 10.62 8.91 -1.29
CA ARG A 135 11.03 8.26 -0.03
C ARG A 135 9.82 8.03 0.86
N LEU A 136 10.02 7.33 1.98
CA LEU A 136 9.00 7.23 3.02
C LEU A 136 9.10 8.49 3.89
N LEU A 137 8.27 9.50 3.59
CA LEU A 137 8.16 10.73 4.37
C LEU A 137 6.98 10.66 5.35
N PRO A 138 6.89 11.53 6.36
CA PRO A 138 5.76 11.57 7.29
C PRO A 138 4.39 11.73 6.59
N LEU A 139 3.40 10.95 7.03
CA LEU A 139 2.00 11.00 6.62
C LEU A 139 1.07 11.58 7.70
#